data_AF-A0A3A3DU11-F1
#
_entry.id   AF-A0A3A3DU11-F1
#
_cell.length_a   1.000
_cell.length_b   1.000
_cell.length_c   1.000
_cell.angle_alpha   90.00
_cell.angle_beta   90.00
_cell.angle_gamma   90.00
#
_symmetry.space_group_name_H-M   'P 1'
#
loop_
_entity.id
_entity.type
_entity.pdbx_description
1 polymer ?
#
loop_
_entity_poly.entity_id
_entity_poly.type
_entity_poly.pdbx_seq_one_letter_code
_entity_poly.pdbx_strand_id
1 'polypeptide(L)' 'MEACCEAVGRKQAQSRTLAGLPDGIRIHRCEHHYIVWLDEDRPIIIAILHERMDFMRRLKDRL' A
#
# COMPACT_ATOMS: atom_id res chain seq x y z
N MET A 1 6.69 3.27 10.75
CA MET A 1 6.50 2.05 9.90
C MET A 1 5.69 0.97 10.61
N GLU A 2 6.15 0.39 11.71
CA GLU A 2 5.48 -0.75 12.39
C GLU A 2 4.02 -0.46 12.75
N ALA A 3 3.74 0.67 13.41
CA ALA A 3 2.37 1.09 13.74
C ALA A 3 1.47 1.27 12.50
N CYS A 4 2.03 1.67 11.36
CA CYS A 4 1.28 1.79 10.12
C CYS A 4 0.93 0.41 9.54
N CYS A 5 1.87 -0.55 9.58
CA CYS A 5 1.60 -1.93 9.17
C CYS A 5 0.57 -2.59 10.09
N GLU A 6 0.63 -2.32 11.39
CA GLU A 6 -0.36 -2.79 12.35
C GLU A 6 -1.75 -2.20 12.05
N ALA A 7 -1.84 -0.89 11.77
CA ALA A 7 -3.10 -0.26 11.38
C ALA A 7 -3.66 -0.84 10.08
N VAL A 8 -2.81 -1.21 9.11
CA VAL A 8 -3.24 -1.95 7.91
C VAL A 8 -3.79 -3.31 8.30
N GLY A 9 -3.07 -4.10 9.11
CA GLY A 9 -3.53 -5.42 9.57
C GLY A 9 -4.85 -5.39 10.35
N ARG A 10 -5.10 -4.32 11.09
CA ARG A 10 -6.35 -4.06 11.83
C ARG A 10 -7.46 -3.46 10.95
N LYS A 11 -7.24 -3.22 9.66
CA LYS A 11 -8.15 -2.52 8.73
C LYS A 11 -8.55 -1.11 9.21
N GLN A 12 -7.64 -0.42 9.90
CA GLN A 12 -7.83 0.93 10.45
C GLN A 12 -7.02 2.00 9.72
N ALA A 13 -6.10 1.60 8.84
CA ALA A 13 -5.31 2.54 8.04
C ALA A 13 -6.20 3.29 7.04
N GLN A 14 -6.11 4.62 7.04
CA GLN A 14 -6.76 5.43 6.01
C GLN A 14 -6.10 5.16 4.66
N SER A 15 -6.86 4.60 3.73
CA SER A 15 -6.36 4.18 2.42
C SER A 15 -6.94 5.01 1.28
N ARG A 16 -6.22 5.05 0.17
CA ARG A 16 -6.72 5.54 -1.12
C ARG A 16 -6.56 4.44 -2.18
N THR A 17 -7.40 4.50 -3.21
CA THR A 17 -7.18 3.78 -4.47
C THR A 17 -6.45 4.70 -5.45
N LEU A 18 -5.85 4.11 -6.48
CA LEU A 18 -5.20 4.85 -7.55
C LEU A 18 -5.74 4.39 -8.89
N ALA A 19 -6.14 5.35 -9.73
CA ALA A 19 -6.64 5.05 -11.06
C ALA A 19 -5.58 4.30 -11.88
N GLY A 20 -6.00 3.24 -12.57
CA GLY A 20 -5.10 2.38 -13.36
C GLY A 20 -4.44 1.24 -12.57
N LEU A 21 -4.78 1.05 -11.29
CA LEU A 21 -4.50 -0.17 -10.56
C LEU A 21 -5.72 -1.11 -10.55
N PRO A 22 -5.52 -2.44 -10.50
CA PRO A 22 -6.59 -3.40 -10.24
C PRO A 22 -7.44 -3.04 -9.01
N ASP A 23 -8.72 -3.42 -9.07
CA ASP A 23 -9.62 -3.33 -7.92
C ASP A 23 -9.05 -4.12 -6.73
N GLY A 24 -9.35 -3.66 -5.51
CA GLY A 24 -8.84 -4.27 -4.27
C GLY A 24 -7.44 -3.82 -3.87
N ILE A 25 -6.71 -3.05 -4.69
CA ILE A 25 -5.43 -2.47 -4.26
C ILE A 25 -5.66 -1.16 -3.49
N ARG A 26 -5.01 -1.08 -2.32
CA ARG A 26 -5.09 0.05 -1.40
C ARG A 26 -3.72 0.58 -1.08
N ILE A 27 -3.63 1.90 -0.90
CA ILE A 27 -2.39 2.61 -0.65
C ILE A 27 -2.56 3.49 0.59
N HIS A 28 -1.58 3.45 1.48
CA HIS A 28 -1.45 4.33 2.65
C HIS A 28 -0.06 4.95 2.66
N ARG A 29 0.01 6.27 2.83
CA ARG A 29 1.27 6.98 3.04
C ARG A 29 1.58 7.00 4.53
N CYS A 30 2.68 6.35 4.91
CA CYS A 30 3.26 6.36 6.25
C CYS A 30 4.59 7.10 6.19
N GLU A 31 4.63 8.35 6.65
CA GLU A 31 5.79 9.24 6.56
C GLU A 31 6.30 9.36 5.10
N HIS A 32 7.53 8.89 4.84
CA HIS A 32 8.18 8.89 3.53
C HIS A 32 7.93 7.61 2.72
N HIS A 33 7.06 6.72 3.20
CA HIS A 33 6.81 5.42 2.59
C HIS A 33 5.35 5.27 2.17
N TYR A 34 5.13 4.60 1.06
CA TYR A 34 3.83 4.10 0.63
C TYR A 34 3.74 2.61 0.95
N ILE A 35 2.76 2.24 1.75
CA ILE A 35 2.37 0.85 2.02
C ILE A 35 1.26 0.52 1.03
N VAL A 36 1.45 -0.53 0.25
CA VAL A 36 0.49 -1.01 -0.75
C VAL A 36 0.07 -2.43 -0.39
N TRP A 37 -1.23 -2.69 -0.36
CA TRP A 37 -1.78 -4.00 -0.01
C TRP A 37 -3.00 -4.37 -0.86
N LEU A 38 -3.30 -5.67 -0.88
CA LEU A 38 -4.56 -6.24 -1.37
C LEU A 38 -5.58 -6.26 -0.23
N ASP A 39 -6.77 -5.71 -0.47
CA ASP A 39 -7.86 -5.53 0.49
C ASP A 39 -8.74 -6.78 0.61
N GLU A 40 -8.11 -7.87 1.04
CA GLU A 40 -8.76 -9.14 1.33
C GLU A 40 -9.25 -9.21 2.80
N ASP A 41 -9.85 -10.33 3.21
CA ASP A 41 -10.23 -10.57 4.61
C ASP A 41 -9.08 -10.33 5.59
N ARG A 42 -7.87 -10.74 5.19
CA ARG A 42 -6.62 -10.36 5.83
C ARG A 42 -5.77 -9.56 4.84
N PRO A 43 -5.47 -8.28 5.12
CA PRO A 43 -4.66 -7.44 4.23
C PRO A 43 -3.30 -8.06 3.92
N ILE A 44 -2.94 -8.12 2.64
CA ILE A 44 -1.66 -8.65 2.17
C ILE A 44 -0.81 -7.49 1.65
N ILE A 45 0.22 -7.11 2.40
CA ILE A 45 1.17 -6.06 1.95
C ILE A 45 2.01 -6.63 0.82
N ILE A 46 1.91 -6.02 -0.37
CA ILE A 46 2.63 -6.42 -1.59
C ILE A 46 3.85 -5.54 -1.86
N ALA A 47 3.83 -4.30 -1.35
CA ALA A 47 4.95 -3.38 -1.48
C ALA A 47 5.00 -2.36 -0.36
N ILE A 48 6.21 -2.02 0.06
CA ILE A 48 6.50 -0.81 0.83
C ILE A 48 7.56 -0.04 0.05
N LEU A 49 7.22 1.15 -0.43
CA LEU A 49 8.04 1.93 -1.36
C LEU A 49 8.35 3.30 -0.78
N HIS A 50 9.60 3.74 -0.84
CA HIS A 50 9.97 5.09 -0.45
C HIS A 50 9.49 6.12 -1.49
N GLU A 51 9.05 7.31 -1.06
CA GLU A 51 8.44 8.34 -1.93
C GLU A 51 9.36 8.87 -3.03
N ARG A 52 10.68 8.80 -2.80
CA ARG A 52 11.72 9.20 -3.76
C ARG A 52 11.97 8.17 -4.87
N MET A 53 11.33 7.00 -4.81
CA MET A 53 11.43 6.01 -5.88
C MET A 53 10.40 6.30 -6.97
N ASP A 54 10.63 5.77 -8.17
CA ASP A 54 9.59 5.68 -9.19
C ASP A 54 8.50 4.69 -8.72
N PHE A 55 7.56 5.20 -7.94
CA PHE A 55 6.52 4.44 -7.26
C PHE A 55 5.70 3.61 -8.25
N MET A 56 5.25 4.23 -9.34
CA MET A 56 4.38 3.58 -10.32
C MET A 56 5.10 2.47 -11.06
N ARG A 57 6.35 2.70 -11.48
CA ARG A 57 7.14 1.67 -12.13
C ARG A 57 7.38 0.48 -11.20
N ARG A 58 7.85 0.74 -9.98
CA ARG A 58 8.17 -0.33 -9.02
C ARG A 58 6.95 -1.08 -8.52
N LEU A 59 5.79 -0.44 -8.48
CA LEU A 59 4.55 -1.11 -8.12
C LEU A 59 4.08 -2.01 -9.25
N LYS A 60 4.11 -1.54 -10.51
CA LYS A 60 3.77 -2.37 -11.68
C LYS A 60 4.67 -3.60 -11.82
N ASP A 61 5.95 -3.50 -11.48
CA ASP A 61 6.87 -4.64 -11.49
C ASP A 61 6.53 -5.71 -10.41
N ARG A 62 5.60 -5.43 -9.49
CA ARG A 62 5.21 -6.29 -8.37
C ARG A 62 3.77 -6.80 -8.45
N LEU A 63 2.99 -6.31 -9.43
CA LEU A 63 1.61 -6.70 -9.70
C LEU A 63 1.59 -7.68 -10.88
#